data_AF-A0A661RLH6-F1
#
_entry.id   AF-A0A661RLH6-F1
#
_cell.length_a   1.000
_cell.length_b   1.000
_cell.length_c   1.000
_cell.angle_alpha   90.00
_cell.angle_beta   90.00
_cell.angle_gamma   90.00
#
_symmetry.space_group_name_H-M   'P 1'
#
loop_
_entity.id
_entity.type
_entity.pdbx_description
1 polymer ?
#
loop_
_entity_poly.entity_id
_entity_poly.type
_entity_poly.pdbx_seq_one_letter_code
_entity_poly.pdbx_strand_id
1 'polypeptide(L)'
;QKPYQITAQAREVFDVSGAGDTVLAVLGLSLAAGASFREAASIANVAAGIVVGKVGTATVSMDELRMALEPSVGALAVKQKTLSDLIPIVDRLRAEGKTIVMTNGCFDLLHVGHIKLLSASKKMGDLLIVAIDDDDSVRTLKGNDRPIINAQERARIISALDCVDYITIFSTNDLEQVIETIRPDVLTKGSNYTTRTVQGREIVERSGGRVVLIPITDPVSSTKIINQIRGQQA
;
A
#
# COMPACT_ATOMS: atom_id res chain seq x y z
N GLN A 1 39.92 12.24 -14.31
CA GLN A 1 38.74 11.40 -14.01
C GLN A 1 37.51 12.00 -14.67
N LYS A 2 36.56 11.18 -15.16
CA LYS A 2 35.30 11.69 -15.70
C LYS A 2 34.42 12.19 -14.53
N PRO A 3 33.81 13.39 -14.62
CA PRO A 3 32.97 13.90 -13.54
C PRO A 3 31.79 12.97 -13.29
N TYR A 4 31.50 12.69 -12.01
CA TYR A 4 30.31 11.95 -11.64
C TYR A 4 29.13 12.91 -11.61
N GLN A 5 28.11 12.62 -12.42
CA GLN A 5 26.91 13.44 -12.52
C GLN A 5 25.80 12.83 -11.67
N ILE A 6 25.25 13.64 -10.77
CA ILE A 6 24.05 13.30 -9.99
C ILE A 6 22.95 14.21 -10.51
N THR A 7 21.90 13.62 -11.07
CA THR A 7 20.74 14.37 -11.53
C THR A 7 19.95 14.85 -10.32
N ALA A 8 19.53 16.12 -10.33
CA ALA A 8 18.63 16.64 -9.32
C ALA A 8 17.33 15.81 -9.28
N GLN A 9 16.95 15.32 -8.11
CA GLN A 9 15.63 14.71 -7.95
C GLN A 9 14.61 15.84 -7.84
N ALA A 10 14.02 16.21 -8.97
CA ALA A 10 13.02 17.27 -9.03
C ALA A 10 11.73 16.83 -8.31
N ARG A 11 11.34 17.62 -7.31
CA ARG A 11 10.02 17.63 -6.68
C ARG A 11 9.35 18.97 -7.01
N GLU A 12 8.06 19.12 -6.75
CA GLU A 12 7.42 20.44 -6.84
C GLU A 12 8.16 21.42 -5.92
N VAL A 13 8.75 22.47 -6.52
CA VAL A 13 9.58 23.45 -5.82
C VAL A 13 8.71 24.58 -5.32
N PHE A 14 8.71 24.81 -4.01
CA PHE A 14 7.96 25.88 -3.36
C PHE A 14 8.87 27.02 -2.90
N ASP A 15 10.00 26.72 -2.25
CA ASP A 15 10.95 27.70 -1.72
C ASP A 15 12.38 27.11 -1.73
N VAL A 16 13.37 27.83 -2.23
CA VAL A 16 14.77 27.33 -2.32
C VAL A 16 15.64 27.71 -1.11
N SER A 17 15.06 28.44 -0.15
CA SER A 17 15.76 28.94 1.03
C SER A 17 16.22 27.79 1.94
N GLY A 18 17.51 27.75 2.30
CA GLY A 18 18.08 26.73 3.19
C GLY A 18 18.44 25.39 2.51
N ALA A 19 18.22 25.26 1.19
CA ALA A 19 18.61 24.06 0.45
C ALA A 19 20.14 23.82 0.48
N GLY A 20 20.93 24.89 0.34
CA GLY A 20 22.40 24.81 0.40
C GLY A 20 22.92 24.35 1.77
N ASP A 21 22.35 24.89 2.85
CA ASP A 21 22.72 24.49 4.23
C ASP A 21 22.36 23.02 4.48
N THR A 22 21.21 22.57 3.97
CA THR A 22 20.79 21.17 4.02
C THR A 22 21.78 20.27 3.29
N VAL A 23 22.23 20.65 2.08
CA VAL A 23 23.23 19.90 1.33
C VAL A 23 24.52 19.76 2.14
N LEU A 24 25.04 20.86 2.69
CA LEU A 24 26.28 20.84 3.46
C LEU A 24 26.17 20.00 4.73
N ALA A 25 25.09 20.16 5.49
CA ALA A 25 24.85 19.42 6.72
C ALA A 25 24.74 17.91 6.48
N VAL A 26 23.95 17.50 5.48
CA VAL A 26 23.73 16.09 5.16
C VAL A 26 24.95 15.45 4.52
N LEU A 27 25.66 16.18 3.65
CA LEU A 27 26.92 15.72 3.07
C LEU A 27 27.97 15.49 4.17
N GLY A 28 28.15 16.47 5.06
CA GLY A 28 29.09 16.38 6.18
C GLY A 28 28.77 15.23 7.13
N LEU A 29 27.50 15.07 7.50
CA LEU A 29 27.05 13.97 8.35
C LEU A 29 27.28 12.60 7.70
N SER A 30 26.96 12.47 6.40
CA SER A 30 27.13 11.21 5.67
C SER A 30 28.60 10.81 5.56
N LEU A 31 29.47 11.78 5.26
CA LEU A 31 30.93 11.55 5.23
C LEU A 31 31.47 11.18 6.62
N ALA A 32 31.02 11.87 7.68
CA ALA A 32 31.41 11.55 9.06
C ALA A 32 30.95 10.15 9.49
N ALA A 33 29.81 9.68 8.95
CA ALA A 33 29.30 8.32 9.15
C ALA A 33 30.00 7.26 8.28
N GLY A 34 31.00 7.63 7.47
CA GLY A 34 31.80 6.72 6.66
C GLY A 34 31.26 6.45 5.24
N ALA A 35 30.26 7.19 4.78
CA ALA A 35 29.79 7.08 3.40
C ALA A 35 30.85 7.59 2.42
N SER A 36 30.85 7.04 1.20
CA SER A 36 31.67 7.60 0.11
C SER A 36 31.15 8.97 -0.31
N PHE A 37 32.01 9.81 -0.92
CA PHE A 37 31.58 11.09 -1.51
C PHE A 37 30.40 10.96 -2.47
N ARG A 38 30.30 9.82 -3.17
CA ARG A 38 29.20 9.52 -4.09
C ARG A 38 27.88 9.35 -3.34
N GLU A 39 27.89 8.51 -2.31
CA GLU A 39 26.71 8.23 -1.49
C GLU A 39 26.29 9.49 -0.73
N ALA A 40 27.23 10.17 -0.09
CA ALA A 40 27.00 11.41 0.63
C ALA A 40 26.39 12.49 -0.28
N ALA A 41 26.92 12.67 -1.50
CA ALA A 41 26.37 13.63 -2.46
C ALA A 41 24.97 13.22 -2.96
N SER A 42 24.71 11.92 -3.10
CA SER A 42 23.40 11.41 -3.50
C SER A 42 22.36 11.65 -2.41
N ILE A 43 22.71 11.38 -1.15
CA ILE A 43 21.85 11.60 0.02
C ILE A 43 21.57 13.10 0.21
N ALA A 44 22.59 13.94 0.08
CA ALA A 44 22.44 15.40 0.17
C ALA A 44 21.53 15.97 -0.94
N ASN A 45 21.63 15.43 -2.18
CA ASN A 45 20.75 15.82 -3.29
C ASN A 45 19.28 15.48 -3.01
N VAL A 46 19.00 14.32 -2.39
CA VAL A 46 17.65 13.92 -1.99
C VAL A 46 17.11 14.82 -0.87
N ALA A 47 17.93 15.08 0.15
CA ALA A 47 17.60 15.97 1.25
C ALA A 47 17.24 17.38 0.78
N ALA A 48 18.03 17.94 -0.14
CA ALA A 48 17.75 19.24 -0.75
C ALA A 48 16.41 19.24 -1.48
N GLY A 49 16.12 18.18 -2.26
CA GLY A 49 14.84 18.00 -2.94
C GLY A 49 13.63 17.99 -2.00
N ILE A 50 13.77 17.45 -0.79
CA ILE A 50 12.72 17.48 0.24
C ILE A 50 12.52 18.91 0.76
N VAL A 51 13.61 19.60 1.12
CA VAL A 51 13.54 20.93 1.73
C VAL A 51 12.98 21.96 0.75
N VAL A 52 13.35 21.89 -0.52
CA VAL A 52 12.82 22.83 -1.51
C VAL A 52 11.32 22.69 -1.79
N GLY A 53 10.74 21.56 -1.40
CA GLY A 53 9.29 21.32 -1.46
C GLY A 53 8.51 21.87 -0.27
N LYS A 54 9.18 22.53 0.69
CA LYS A 54 8.58 23.12 1.88
C LYS A 54 8.67 24.65 1.82
N VAL A 55 7.83 25.34 2.58
CA VAL A 55 7.84 26.80 2.67
C VAL A 55 8.79 27.26 3.77
N GLY A 56 9.68 28.21 3.48
CA GLY A 56 10.63 28.79 4.42
C GLY A 56 11.87 27.92 4.67
N THR A 57 12.67 28.29 5.69
CA THR A 57 13.86 27.55 6.13
C THR A 57 13.44 26.27 6.87
N ALA A 58 13.07 25.25 6.11
CA ALA A 58 12.63 23.97 6.63
C ALA A 58 13.81 22.99 6.82
N THR A 59 13.65 22.05 7.75
CA THR A 59 14.60 20.96 7.96
C THR A 59 14.11 19.66 7.32
N VAL A 60 15.02 18.70 7.13
CA VAL A 60 14.70 17.34 6.73
C VAL A 60 14.82 16.41 7.94
N SER A 61 13.80 15.58 8.16
CA SER A 61 13.84 14.53 9.20
C SER A 61 14.43 13.23 8.65
N MET A 62 14.89 12.35 9.55
CA MET A 62 15.41 11.03 9.16
C MET A 62 14.35 10.18 8.46
N ASP A 63 13.09 10.27 8.88
CA ASP A 63 11.99 9.53 8.25
C ASP A 63 11.73 10.00 6.82
N GLU A 64 11.68 11.32 6.60
CA GLU A 64 11.52 11.89 5.25
C GLU A 64 12.67 11.51 4.33
N LEU A 65 13.90 11.56 4.83
CA LEU A 65 15.09 11.20 4.07
C LEU A 65 15.09 9.71 3.75
N ARG A 66 14.73 8.85 4.70
CA ARG A 66 14.62 7.40 4.49
C ARG A 66 13.57 7.08 3.44
N MET A 67 12.37 7.66 3.54
CA MET A 67 11.30 7.48 2.55
C MET A 67 11.71 7.93 1.15
N ALA A 68 12.52 8.98 1.04
CA ALA A 68 12.98 9.52 -0.23
C ALA A 68 14.17 8.75 -0.85
N LEU A 69 15.00 8.14 -0.01
CA LEU A 69 16.13 7.30 -0.43
C LEU A 69 15.71 5.87 -0.79
N GLU A 70 14.59 5.41 -0.24
CA GLU A 70 14.00 4.15 -0.68
C GLU A 70 13.63 4.29 -2.17
N PRO A 71 14.15 3.41 -3.04
CA PRO A 71 13.75 3.38 -4.45
C PRO A 71 12.23 3.33 -4.55
N SER A 72 11.62 3.74 -5.67
CA SER A 72 10.17 3.62 -5.91
C SER A 72 9.59 2.19 -5.80
N VAL A 73 10.44 1.18 -5.56
CA VAL A 73 10.09 -0.19 -5.16
C VAL A 73 10.01 -0.37 -3.63
N GLY A 74 10.75 0.42 -2.85
CA GLY A 74 10.74 0.46 -1.38
C GLY A 74 9.44 1.04 -0.81
N ALA A 75 8.92 2.14 -1.36
CA ALA A 75 7.61 2.67 -0.95
C ALA A 75 6.46 1.66 -1.10
N LEU A 76 6.55 0.72 -2.07
CA LEU A 76 5.61 -0.39 -2.24
C LEU A 76 5.78 -1.47 -1.16
N ALA A 77 7.02 -1.71 -0.73
CA ALA A 77 7.36 -2.61 0.38
C ALA A 77 6.99 -2.02 1.74
N VAL A 78 6.93 -0.69 1.89
CA VAL A 78 6.48 -0.02 3.14
C VAL A 78 5.03 -0.35 3.45
N LYS A 79 4.15 -0.42 2.44
CA LYS A 79 2.72 -0.71 2.63
C LYS A 79 2.46 -2.16 3.01
N GLN A 80 3.30 -3.10 2.58
CA GLN A 80 3.15 -4.50 2.95
C GLN A 80 3.64 -4.73 4.38
N LYS A 81 2.76 -5.24 5.23
CA LYS A 81 3.02 -5.49 6.65
C LYS A 81 2.56 -6.90 7.01
N THR A 82 3.28 -7.55 7.92
CA THR A 82 2.75 -8.75 8.58
C THR A 82 1.57 -8.37 9.47
N LEU A 83 0.72 -9.33 9.82
CA LEU A 83 -0.38 -9.06 10.73
C LEU A 83 0.12 -8.52 12.09
N SER A 84 1.25 -9.03 12.59
CA SER A 84 1.89 -8.55 13.81
C SER A 84 2.38 -7.10 13.70
N ASP A 85 2.90 -6.69 12.55
CA ASP A 85 3.35 -5.30 12.33
C ASP A 85 2.17 -4.32 12.23
N LEU A 86 0.99 -4.79 11.81
CA LEU A 86 -0.21 -3.96 11.69
C LEU A 86 -0.83 -3.62 13.04
N ILE A 87 -0.70 -4.49 14.05
CA ILE A 87 -1.28 -4.28 15.39
C ILE A 87 -0.91 -2.90 15.98
N PRO A 88 0.39 -2.55 16.14
CA PRO A 88 0.76 -1.26 16.74
C PRO A 88 0.33 -0.07 15.88
N ILE A 89 0.27 -0.23 14.55
CA ILE A 89 -0.17 0.81 13.62
C ILE A 89 -1.67 1.08 13.79
N VAL A 90 -2.46 0.02 13.79
CA VAL A 90 -3.92 0.05 13.96
C VAL A 90 -4.29 0.62 15.32
N ASP A 91 -3.64 0.18 16.39
CA ASP A 91 -3.93 0.65 17.75
C ASP A 91 -3.60 2.14 17.92
N ARG A 92 -2.48 2.61 17.36
CA ARG A 92 -2.13 4.04 17.34
C ARG A 92 -3.17 4.86 16.58
N LEU A 93 -3.49 4.46 15.34
CA LEU A 93 -4.44 5.20 14.50
C LEU A 93 -5.85 5.22 15.12
N ARG A 94 -6.25 4.12 15.76
CA ARG A 94 -7.51 4.06 16.52
C ARG A 94 -7.50 5.02 17.71
N ALA A 95 -6.40 5.11 18.46
CA ALA A 95 -6.25 6.08 19.55
C ALA A 95 -6.31 7.54 19.06
N GLU A 96 -5.91 7.78 17.81
CA GLU A 96 -6.05 9.08 17.11
C GLU A 96 -7.47 9.33 16.56
N GLY A 97 -8.42 8.40 16.78
CA GLY A 97 -9.80 8.51 16.32
C GLY A 97 -9.98 8.28 14.82
N LYS A 98 -9.02 7.64 14.14
CA LYS A 98 -9.08 7.33 12.71
C LYS A 98 -10.01 6.16 12.43
N THR A 99 -10.78 6.26 11.35
CA THR A 99 -11.66 5.19 10.87
C THR A 99 -10.89 4.21 10.00
N ILE A 100 -10.85 2.94 10.40
CA ILE A 100 -10.12 1.86 9.73
C ILE A 100 -11.07 1.07 8.84
N VAL A 101 -10.79 1.10 7.54
CA VAL A 101 -11.48 0.30 6.53
C VAL A 101 -10.63 -0.91 6.18
N MET A 102 -11.27 -2.07 6.05
CA MET A 102 -10.66 -3.28 5.55
C MET A 102 -11.42 -3.82 4.34
N THR A 103 -10.68 -4.44 3.44
CA THR A 103 -11.22 -5.27 2.37
C THR A 103 -10.30 -6.47 2.18
N ASN A 104 -10.83 -7.56 1.64
CA ASN A 104 -10.01 -8.71 1.33
C ASN A 104 -10.43 -9.42 0.05
N GLY A 105 -9.45 -10.04 -0.61
CA GLY A 105 -9.68 -10.86 -1.78
C GLY A 105 -8.39 -11.27 -2.49
N CYS A 106 -8.59 -12.02 -3.57
CA CYS A 106 -7.52 -12.62 -4.33
C CYS A 106 -6.78 -11.60 -5.22
N PHE A 107 -7.47 -10.63 -5.84
CA PHE A 107 -6.83 -9.62 -6.70
C PHE A 107 -5.86 -10.16 -7.77
N ASP A 108 -6.18 -11.30 -8.40
CA ASP A 108 -5.28 -12.01 -9.33
C ASP A 108 -4.84 -11.15 -10.53
N LEU A 109 -5.74 -10.93 -11.49
CA LEU A 109 -5.52 -9.94 -12.54
C LEU A 109 -6.29 -8.68 -12.20
N LEU A 110 -5.59 -7.56 -12.06
CA LEU A 110 -6.19 -6.28 -11.76
C LEU A 110 -7.08 -5.80 -12.91
N HIS A 111 -8.25 -5.26 -12.58
CA HIS A 111 -9.19 -4.71 -13.54
C HIS A 111 -10.02 -3.61 -12.88
N VAL A 112 -10.82 -2.90 -13.68
CA VAL A 112 -11.62 -1.74 -13.24
C VAL A 112 -12.49 -2.04 -12.02
N GLY A 113 -13.08 -3.23 -11.93
CA GLY A 113 -13.86 -3.68 -10.77
C GLY A 113 -13.07 -3.64 -9.45
N HIS A 114 -11.81 -4.07 -9.44
CA HIS A 114 -10.95 -3.96 -8.26
C HIS A 114 -10.64 -2.50 -7.93
N ILE A 115 -10.32 -1.68 -8.93
CA ILE A 115 -10.03 -0.25 -8.72
C ILE A 115 -11.24 0.46 -8.11
N LYS A 116 -12.45 0.22 -8.63
CA LYS A 116 -13.70 0.78 -8.11
C LYS A 116 -13.96 0.32 -6.67
N LEU A 117 -13.78 -0.97 -6.39
CA LEU A 117 -13.92 -1.52 -5.03
C LEU A 117 -12.98 -0.78 -4.06
N LEU A 118 -11.66 -0.80 -4.33
CA LEU A 118 -10.66 -0.22 -3.44
C LEU A 118 -10.85 1.29 -3.26
N SER A 119 -11.13 2.01 -4.35
CA SER A 119 -11.38 3.45 -4.31
C SER A 119 -12.64 3.81 -3.51
N ALA A 120 -13.70 3.02 -3.64
CA ALA A 120 -14.91 3.21 -2.84
C ALA A 120 -14.70 2.83 -1.38
N SER A 121 -13.93 1.79 -1.09
CA SER A 121 -13.55 1.41 0.28
C SER A 121 -12.77 2.53 0.97
N LYS A 122 -11.75 3.10 0.33
CA LYS A 122 -10.95 4.20 0.90
C LYS A 122 -11.80 5.41 1.28
N LYS A 123 -12.88 5.70 0.55
CA LYS A 123 -13.80 6.82 0.86
C LYS A 123 -14.63 6.62 2.13
N MET A 124 -14.62 5.41 2.72
CA MET A 124 -15.43 5.08 3.90
C MET A 124 -14.68 5.27 5.23
N GLY A 125 -13.42 5.72 5.19
CA GLY A 125 -12.62 5.99 6.39
C GLY A 125 -11.31 6.67 6.06
N ASP A 126 -10.43 6.76 7.06
CA ASP A 126 -9.13 7.41 6.94
C ASP A 126 -8.06 6.48 6.39
N LEU A 127 -8.19 5.17 6.65
CA LEU A 127 -7.20 4.14 6.33
C LEU A 127 -7.87 2.97 5.61
N LEU A 128 -7.26 2.46 4.55
CA LEU A 128 -7.63 1.21 3.87
C LEU A 128 -6.53 0.17 4.02
N ILE A 129 -6.86 -0.93 4.71
CA ILE A 129 -6.05 -2.14 4.77
C ILE A 129 -6.63 -3.17 3.79
N VAL A 130 -5.78 -3.67 2.89
CA VAL A 130 -6.15 -4.73 1.93
C VAL A 130 -5.50 -6.05 2.34
N ALA A 131 -6.32 -7.01 2.73
CA ALA A 131 -5.85 -8.37 3.01
C ALA A 131 -5.94 -9.22 1.73
N ILE A 132 -4.81 -9.79 1.32
CA ILE A 132 -4.66 -10.54 0.07
C ILE A 132 -4.54 -12.03 0.39
N ASP A 133 -5.37 -12.86 -0.24
CA ASP A 133 -5.29 -14.32 -0.09
C ASP A 133 -3.93 -14.82 -0.59
N ASP A 134 -3.30 -15.76 0.13
CA ASP A 134 -2.09 -16.46 -0.34
C ASP A 134 -2.38 -17.35 -1.56
N ASP A 135 -1.33 -17.92 -2.15
CA ASP A 135 -1.47 -18.67 -3.40
C ASP A 135 -2.20 -20.02 -3.21
N ASP A 136 -2.04 -20.66 -2.06
CA ASP A 136 -2.70 -21.93 -1.76
C ASP A 136 -4.20 -21.75 -1.53
N SER A 137 -4.58 -20.69 -0.83
CA SER A 137 -5.97 -20.28 -0.64
C SER A 137 -6.66 -20.00 -1.96
N VAL A 138 -5.98 -19.30 -2.87
CA VAL A 138 -6.50 -19.04 -4.22
C VAL A 138 -6.63 -20.33 -5.02
N ARG A 139 -5.65 -21.25 -4.96
CA ARG A 139 -5.72 -22.58 -5.58
C ARG A 139 -6.92 -23.37 -5.08
N THR A 140 -7.13 -23.44 -3.76
CA THR A 140 -8.27 -24.14 -3.16
C THR A 140 -9.60 -23.55 -3.61
N LEU A 141 -9.71 -22.23 -3.69
CA LEU A 141 -10.96 -21.55 -4.04
C LEU A 141 -11.29 -21.59 -5.54
N LYS A 142 -10.26 -21.50 -6.41
CA LYS A 142 -10.44 -21.26 -7.85
C LYS A 142 -9.87 -22.35 -8.77
N GLY A 143 -9.19 -23.34 -8.21
CA GLY A 143 -8.56 -24.45 -8.92
C GLY A 143 -7.05 -24.26 -9.16
N ASN A 144 -6.39 -25.34 -9.58
CA ASN A 144 -4.92 -25.42 -9.71
C ASN A 144 -4.30 -24.47 -10.75
N ASP A 145 -5.08 -24.00 -11.71
CA ASP A 145 -4.67 -23.02 -12.73
C ASP A 145 -4.56 -21.57 -12.19
N ARG A 146 -4.85 -21.37 -10.90
CA ARG A 146 -4.89 -20.06 -10.23
C ARG A 146 -4.05 -20.11 -8.95
N PRO A 147 -3.45 -18.99 -8.52
CA PRO A 147 -3.45 -17.69 -9.19
C PRO A 147 -2.52 -17.65 -10.41
N ILE A 148 -2.75 -16.69 -11.30
CA ILE A 148 -1.84 -16.40 -12.43
C ILE A 148 -0.64 -15.58 -11.93
N ILE A 149 -0.90 -14.62 -11.05
CA ILE A 149 0.10 -13.76 -10.42
C ILE A 149 0.28 -14.19 -8.96
N ASN A 150 1.51 -14.45 -8.52
CA ASN A 150 1.75 -14.92 -7.15
C ASN A 150 1.42 -13.83 -6.10
N ALA A 151 1.25 -14.24 -4.84
CA ALA A 151 0.77 -13.37 -3.76
C ALA A 151 1.66 -12.13 -3.54
N GLN A 152 2.98 -12.27 -3.69
CA GLN A 152 3.91 -11.17 -3.50
C GLN A 152 3.82 -10.15 -4.63
N GLU A 153 3.66 -10.60 -5.87
CA GLU A 153 3.44 -9.72 -7.02
C GLU A 153 2.09 -9.02 -6.95
N ARG A 154 1.03 -9.74 -6.55
CA ARG A 154 -0.30 -9.15 -6.31
C ARG A 154 -0.22 -8.07 -5.25
N ALA A 155 0.45 -8.33 -4.12
CA ALA A 155 0.68 -7.34 -3.09
C ALA A 155 1.40 -6.09 -3.64
N ARG A 156 2.48 -6.26 -4.41
CA ARG A 156 3.19 -5.11 -5.02
C ARG A 156 2.31 -4.29 -5.96
N ILE A 157 1.51 -4.96 -6.79
CA ILE A 157 0.57 -4.29 -7.72
C ILE A 157 -0.45 -3.47 -6.93
N ILE A 158 -1.04 -4.05 -5.88
CA ILE A 158 -2.04 -3.37 -5.06
C ILE A 158 -1.39 -2.25 -4.21
N SER A 159 -0.14 -2.42 -3.76
CA SER A 159 0.62 -1.37 -3.04
C SER A 159 0.79 -0.11 -3.89
N ALA A 160 0.83 -0.25 -5.22
CA ALA A 160 1.01 0.88 -6.13
C ALA A 160 -0.23 1.77 -6.25
N LEU A 161 -1.38 1.35 -5.70
CA LEU A 161 -2.59 2.14 -5.73
C LEU A 161 -2.60 3.16 -4.59
N ASP A 162 -2.84 4.43 -4.92
CA ASP A 162 -2.88 5.53 -3.95
C ASP A 162 -3.96 5.36 -2.88
N CYS A 163 -5.05 4.67 -3.22
CA CYS A 163 -6.15 4.41 -2.29
C CYS A 163 -5.84 3.35 -1.23
N VAL A 164 -4.71 2.64 -1.34
CA VAL A 164 -4.32 1.57 -0.42
C VAL A 164 -3.21 2.08 0.51
N ASP A 165 -3.42 1.98 1.81
CA ASP A 165 -2.43 2.42 2.81
C ASP A 165 -1.56 1.26 3.29
N TYR A 166 -2.19 0.11 3.59
CA TYR A 166 -1.47 -1.10 4.00
C TYR A 166 -2.01 -2.35 3.34
N ILE A 167 -1.14 -3.34 3.19
CA ILE A 167 -1.45 -4.67 2.68
C ILE A 167 -0.93 -5.72 3.63
N THR A 168 -1.70 -6.80 3.79
CA THR A 168 -1.22 -8.02 4.44
C THR A 168 -1.58 -9.22 3.59
N ILE A 169 -0.76 -10.26 3.61
CA ILE A 169 -1.04 -11.53 2.95
C ILE A 169 -1.45 -12.52 4.03
N PHE A 170 -2.52 -13.28 3.80
CA PHE A 170 -3.09 -14.20 4.78
C PHE A 170 -3.62 -15.46 4.11
N SER A 171 -3.74 -16.54 4.88
CA SER A 171 -4.44 -17.75 4.44
C SER A 171 -5.95 -17.57 4.64
N THR A 172 -6.80 -18.06 3.73
CA THR A 172 -8.27 -17.93 3.88
C THR A 172 -8.79 -18.52 5.20
N ASN A 173 -8.12 -19.52 5.75
CA ASN A 173 -8.45 -20.10 7.06
C ASN A 173 -8.24 -19.12 8.23
N ASP A 174 -7.37 -18.11 8.06
CA ASP A 174 -7.02 -17.13 9.08
C ASP A 174 -7.83 -15.83 8.93
N LEU A 175 -8.79 -15.76 7.99
CA LEU A 175 -9.52 -14.51 7.72
C LEU A 175 -10.19 -13.95 8.99
N GLU A 176 -10.79 -14.81 9.78
CA GLU A 176 -11.45 -14.42 11.04
C GLU A 176 -10.45 -13.84 12.02
N GLN A 177 -9.29 -14.48 12.19
CA GLN A 177 -8.21 -13.97 13.03
C GLN A 177 -7.68 -12.62 12.53
N VAL A 178 -7.53 -12.43 11.21
CA VAL A 178 -7.12 -11.15 10.63
C VAL A 178 -8.14 -10.06 10.97
N ILE A 179 -9.44 -10.35 10.84
CA ILE A 179 -10.52 -9.41 11.16
C ILE A 179 -10.57 -9.12 12.68
N GLU A 180 -10.44 -10.13 13.53
CA GLU A 180 -10.39 -9.99 15.00
C GLU A 180 -9.18 -9.20 15.48
N THR A 181 -8.06 -9.31 14.77
CA THR A 181 -6.83 -8.58 15.11
C THR A 181 -6.95 -7.13 14.67
N ILE A 182 -7.36 -6.88 13.42
CA ILE A 182 -7.46 -5.53 12.86
C ILE A 182 -8.63 -4.77 13.47
N ARG A 183 -9.75 -5.43 13.78
CA ARG A 183 -11.03 -4.84 14.24
C ARG A 183 -11.42 -3.62 13.39
N PRO A 184 -11.68 -3.81 12.09
CA PRO A 184 -12.00 -2.70 11.20
C PRO A 184 -13.36 -2.09 11.56
N ASP A 185 -13.45 -0.77 11.49
CA ASP A 185 -14.72 -0.04 11.65
C ASP A 185 -15.64 -0.28 10.45
N VAL A 186 -15.05 -0.50 9.27
CA VAL A 186 -15.78 -0.80 8.03
C VAL A 186 -15.11 -1.98 7.30
N LEU A 187 -15.85 -3.08 7.14
CA LEU A 187 -15.44 -4.17 6.24
C LEU A 187 -16.19 -4.04 4.92
N THR A 188 -15.45 -3.94 3.82
CA THR A 188 -16.04 -3.78 2.49
C THR A 188 -15.92 -5.04 1.65
N LYS A 189 -16.93 -5.32 0.83
CA LYS A 189 -16.94 -6.41 -0.15
C LYS A 189 -17.60 -5.98 -1.44
N GLY A 190 -17.16 -6.53 -2.59
CA GLY A 190 -17.84 -6.31 -3.86
C GLY A 190 -19.20 -6.99 -3.92
N SER A 191 -20.19 -6.39 -4.56
CA SER A 191 -21.58 -6.88 -4.63
C SER A 191 -21.81 -8.14 -5.49
N ASN A 192 -20.75 -8.83 -5.92
CA ASN A 192 -20.87 -10.12 -6.64
C ASN A 192 -21.27 -11.28 -5.70
N TYR A 193 -21.34 -11.02 -4.39
CA TYR A 193 -21.83 -11.95 -3.40
C TYR A 193 -23.31 -11.67 -3.11
N THR A 194 -24.17 -12.64 -3.42
CA THR A 194 -25.53 -12.68 -2.89
C THR A 194 -25.46 -12.56 -1.36
N THR A 195 -26.29 -11.69 -0.81
CA THR A 195 -26.23 -11.03 0.50
C THR A 195 -26.32 -11.93 1.75
N ARG A 196 -25.89 -13.19 1.74
CA ARG A 196 -26.13 -14.10 2.88
C ARG A 196 -24.94 -14.70 3.62
N THR A 197 -23.69 -14.54 3.19
CA THR A 197 -22.54 -14.99 4.00
C THR A 197 -21.29 -14.18 3.70
N VAL A 198 -21.26 -12.90 4.10
CA VAL A 198 -19.96 -12.21 4.20
C VAL A 198 -19.23 -12.80 5.41
N GLN A 199 -18.20 -13.60 5.15
CA GLN A 199 -17.35 -14.17 6.19
C GLN A 199 -16.74 -13.03 7.04
N GLY A 200 -16.80 -13.19 8.36
CA GLY A 200 -16.35 -12.18 9.33
C GLY A 200 -17.37 -11.06 9.63
N ARG A 201 -18.58 -11.09 9.06
CA ARG A 201 -19.62 -10.09 9.36
C ARG A 201 -19.94 -9.99 10.84
N GLU A 202 -20.21 -11.13 11.49
CA GLU A 202 -20.59 -11.17 12.91
C GLU A 202 -19.47 -10.62 13.81
N ILE A 203 -18.21 -10.90 13.46
CA ILE A 203 -17.02 -10.42 14.18
C ILE A 203 -16.91 -8.90 14.10
N VAL A 204 -17.10 -8.33 12.91
CA VAL A 204 -17.06 -6.87 12.69
C VAL A 204 -18.19 -6.19 13.43
N GLU A 205 -19.43 -6.69 13.28
CA GLU A 205 -20.61 -6.10 13.93
C GLU A 205 -20.53 -6.19 15.46
N ARG A 206 -20.03 -7.30 16.02
CA ARG A 206 -19.79 -7.45 17.47
C ARG A 206 -18.73 -6.48 18.01
N SER A 207 -17.78 -6.09 17.16
CA SER A 207 -16.74 -5.12 17.50
C SER A 207 -17.19 -3.66 17.30
N GLY A 208 -18.45 -3.42 16.94
CA GLY A 208 -19.03 -2.09 16.71
C GLY A 208 -18.79 -1.54 15.30
N GLY A 209 -18.18 -2.32 14.42
CA GLY A 209 -18.00 -1.96 13.01
C GLY A 209 -19.23 -2.32 12.16
N ARG A 210 -19.12 -2.08 10.84
CA ARG A 210 -20.18 -2.40 9.88
C ARG A 210 -19.64 -3.04 8.60
N VAL A 211 -20.46 -3.86 7.96
CA VAL A 211 -20.15 -4.43 6.64
C VAL A 211 -20.85 -3.62 5.54
N VAL A 212 -20.11 -3.27 4.49
CA VAL A 212 -20.65 -2.52 3.34
C VAL A 212 -20.38 -3.28 2.04
N LEU A 213 -21.44 -3.50 1.27
CA LEU A 213 -21.35 -4.08 -0.06
C LEU A 213 -21.25 -2.97 -1.11
N ILE A 214 -20.16 -2.98 -1.86
CA ILE A 214 -19.87 -1.99 -2.90
C ILE A 214 -20.39 -2.53 -4.23
N PRO A 215 -21.31 -1.82 -4.91
CA PRO A 215 -21.86 -2.26 -6.19
C PRO A 215 -20.76 -2.31 -7.27
N ILE A 216 -20.52 -3.50 -7.81
CA ILE A 216 -19.62 -3.70 -8.96
C ILE A 216 -20.50 -3.93 -10.19
N THR A 217 -20.75 -2.84 -10.93
CA THR A 217 -21.67 -2.83 -12.08
C THR A 217 -21.04 -3.30 -13.39
N ASP A 218 -19.71 -3.41 -13.44
CA ASP A 218 -19.01 -3.68 -14.70
C ASP A 218 -18.84 -5.19 -14.90
N PRO A 219 -19.11 -5.73 -16.11
CA PRO A 219 -19.05 -7.16 -16.39
C PRO A 219 -17.62 -7.71 -16.46
N VAL A 220 -16.59 -6.99 -16.01
CA VAL A 220 -15.17 -7.38 -16.16
C VAL A 220 -14.70 -8.15 -14.92
N SER A 221 -14.18 -9.36 -15.14
CA SER A 221 -13.54 -10.18 -14.12
C SER A 221 -12.23 -10.76 -14.66
N SER A 222 -11.28 -11.10 -13.78
CA SER A 222 -10.04 -11.78 -14.16
C SER A 222 -10.30 -13.08 -14.93
N THR A 223 -11.42 -13.76 -14.67
CA THR A 223 -11.80 -14.98 -15.40
C THR A 223 -12.22 -14.68 -16.83
N LYS A 224 -13.00 -13.61 -17.06
CA LYS A 224 -13.41 -13.20 -18.41
C LYS A 224 -12.22 -12.75 -19.26
N ILE A 225 -11.28 -12.01 -18.68
CA ILE A 225 -10.05 -11.61 -19.37
C ILE A 225 -9.28 -12.85 -19.84
N ILE A 226 -9.14 -13.85 -18.96
CA ILE A 226 -8.42 -15.09 -19.30
C ILE A 226 -9.17 -15.90 -20.36
N ASN A 227 -10.48 -16.04 -20.23
CA ASN A 227 -11.30 -16.75 -21.20
C ASN A 227 -11.22 -16.09 -22.59
N GLN A 228 -11.23 -14.75 -22.65
CA GLN A 228 -10.98 -13.99 -23.88
C GLN A 228 -9.58 -14.28 -24.46
N ILE A 229 -8.53 -14.28 -23.64
CA ILE A 229 -7.16 -14.61 -24.08
C ILE A 229 -7.07 -16.05 -24.59
N ARG A 230 -7.73 -17.00 -23.91
CA ARG A 230 -7.78 -18.42 -24.29
C ARG A 230 -8.69 -18.71 -25.50
N GLY A 231 -9.38 -17.71 -26.05
CA GLY A 231 -10.31 -17.88 -27.18
C GLY A 231 -11.60 -18.63 -26.82
N GLN A 232 -11.92 -18.76 -25.53
CA GLN A 232 -13.12 -19.42 -25.03
C GLN A 232 -14.18 -18.36 -24.73
N GLN A 233 -15.11 -18.10 -25.66
CA GLN A 233 -16.24 -17.20 -25.41
C GLN A 233 -17.31 -17.91 -24.56
N ALA A 234 -17.66 -17.31 -23.42
CA ALA A 234 -18.97 -17.42 -22.79
C ALA A 234 -19.29 -16.11 -22.05
#